data_AF-A0A9Q1F338-F1
#
_entry.id   AF-A0A9Q1F338-F1
#
_cell.length_a   1.000
_cell.length_b   1.000
_cell.length_c   1.000
_cell.angle_alpha   90.00
_cell.angle_beta   90.00
_cell.angle_gamma   90.00
#
_symmetry.space_group_name_H-M   'P 1'
#
loop_
_entity.id
_entity.type
_entity.pdbx_description
1 polymer ?
#
loop_
_entity_poly.entity_id
_entity_poly.type
_entity_poly.pdbx_seq_one_letter_code
_entity_poly.pdbx_strand_id
1 'polypeptide(L)'
;MVIFKRKTLPKENFPAGVVIKANPKGWMDEEKMSEWLREIYVKRPGGFFHTAPSLLIYDSMRAHITDAVKKQVKQTNSELAVIPGGLTKELQPLDIGFNRAFKARLRAAWEQWMTEGEHTFTKTGRQRRATYATICQWIVDAWADISVSTVVRAFTKAGIITELPGNSSDTDSDNDEREPGMLDAVLAKLFNSDTEEEEFDGFVDGE
;
A
#
# COMPACT_ATOMS: atom_id res chain seq x y z
N MET A 1 1.17 2.96 6.39
CA MET A 1 2.61 3.19 6.63
C MET A 1 3.27 3.41 5.28
N VAL A 2 4.21 4.33 5.18
CA VAL A 2 5.03 4.52 3.98
C VAL A 2 6.48 4.23 4.36
N ILE A 3 7.14 3.34 3.61
CA ILE A 3 8.56 2.99 3.82
C ILE A 3 9.36 3.63 2.68
N PHE A 4 10.20 4.61 3.00
CA PHE A 4 11.11 5.18 2.01
C PHE A 4 12.40 4.35 1.89
N LYS A 5 12.82 4.06 0.65
CA LYS A 5 14.08 3.38 0.30
C LYS A 5 15.30 4.25 0.63
N ARG A 6 15.63 4.39 1.92
CA ARG A 6 16.66 5.29 2.48
C ARG A 6 17.15 4.82 3.85
N LYS A 7 18.33 5.28 4.28
CA LYS A 7 18.87 5.04 5.63
C LYS A 7 18.20 5.89 6.71
N THR A 8 17.76 7.10 6.38
CA THR A 8 17.19 8.07 7.32
C THR A 8 15.95 8.74 6.74
N LEU A 9 15.07 9.19 7.63
CA LEU A 9 13.89 9.95 7.26
C LEU A 9 14.30 11.34 6.72
N PRO A 10 13.67 11.81 5.62
CA PRO A 10 13.84 13.18 5.16
C PRO A 10 13.41 14.19 6.24
N LYS A 11 14.13 15.31 6.32
CA LYS A 11 13.76 16.43 7.19
C LYS A 11 12.76 17.32 6.46
N GLU A 12 11.53 16.87 6.38
CA GLU A 12 10.41 17.57 5.74
C GLU A 12 9.21 17.60 6.69
N ASN A 13 8.31 18.57 6.49
CA ASN A 13 7.04 18.62 7.22
C ASN A 13 6.05 17.68 6.54
N PHE A 14 5.88 16.48 7.11
CA PHE A 14 4.95 15.49 6.59
C PHE A 14 3.51 15.75 7.04
N PRO A 15 2.51 15.37 6.22
CA PRO A 15 1.12 15.53 6.60
C PRO A 15 0.73 14.61 7.76
N ALA A 16 -0.33 14.98 8.48
CA ALA A 16 -0.96 14.10 9.44
C ALA A 16 -1.64 12.91 8.73
N GLY A 17 -1.90 11.82 9.45
CA GLY A 17 -2.59 10.65 8.91
C GLY A 17 -1.68 9.63 8.20
N VAL A 18 -0.38 9.88 8.12
CA VAL A 18 0.61 8.92 7.60
C VAL A 18 1.70 8.62 8.63
N VAL A 19 2.02 7.34 8.78
CA VAL A 19 3.20 6.87 9.53
C VAL A 19 4.30 6.58 8.53
N ILE A 20 5.47 7.20 8.74
CA ILE A 20 6.59 7.15 7.79
C ILE A 20 7.77 6.46 8.45
N LYS A 21 8.35 5.51 7.72
CA LYS A 21 9.56 4.77 8.09
C LYS A 21 10.58 4.86 6.97
N ALA A 22 11.83 4.56 7.29
CA ALA A 22 12.91 4.42 6.32
C ALA A 22 13.49 3.01 6.41
N ASN A 23 13.80 2.42 5.27
CA ASN A 23 14.53 1.18 5.15
C ASN A 23 15.51 1.30 3.97
N PRO A 24 16.81 0.98 4.09
CA PRO A 24 17.75 1.04 2.98
C PRO A 24 17.31 0.26 1.72
N LYS A 25 16.61 -0.86 1.90
CA LYS A 25 16.08 -1.67 0.79
C LYS A 25 14.74 -1.15 0.26
N GLY A 26 13.99 -0.43 1.10
CA GLY A 26 12.68 0.11 0.77
C GLY A 26 11.53 -0.90 0.89
N TRP A 27 11.79 -2.08 1.43
CA TRP A 27 10.80 -3.15 1.58
C TRP A 27 10.44 -3.40 3.05
N MET A 28 9.39 -4.18 3.25
CA MET A 28 8.98 -4.65 4.57
C MET A 28 9.93 -5.75 5.06
N ASP A 29 10.37 -5.67 6.30
CA ASP A 29 11.08 -6.74 7.01
C ASP A 29 10.42 -7.01 8.36
N GLU A 30 10.93 -7.98 9.13
CA GLU A 30 10.36 -8.34 10.44
C GLU A 30 10.33 -7.14 11.40
N GLU A 31 11.35 -6.28 11.37
CA GLU A 31 11.39 -5.09 12.23
C GLU A 31 10.29 -4.11 11.83
N LYS A 32 10.17 -3.79 10.53
CA LYS A 32 9.11 -2.91 10.02
C LYS A 32 7.71 -3.47 10.27
N MET A 33 7.53 -4.80 10.23
CA MET A 33 6.28 -5.45 10.62
C MET A 33 5.95 -5.27 12.09
N SER A 34 6.94 -5.45 12.96
CA SER A 34 6.80 -5.22 14.41
C SER A 34 6.44 -3.75 14.71
N GLU A 35 7.06 -2.80 13.99
CA GLU A 35 6.67 -1.39 14.06
C GLU A 35 5.24 -1.16 13.59
N TRP A 36 4.83 -1.74 12.46
CA TRP A 36 3.47 -1.61 11.93
C TRP A 36 2.42 -2.14 12.91
N LEU A 37 2.67 -3.31 13.51
CA LEU A 37 1.77 -3.90 14.49
C LEU A 37 1.58 -2.96 15.69
N ARG A 38 2.68 -2.46 16.25
CA ARG A 38 2.66 -1.60 17.44
C ARG A 38 2.09 -0.20 17.17
N GLU A 39 2.45 0.41 16.06
CA GLU A 39 2.17 1.83 15.82
C GLU A 39 0.86 2.06 15.04
N ILE A 40 0.38 1.05 14.32
CA ILE A 40 -0.78 1.17 13.44
C ILE A 40 -1.84 0.16 13.84
N TYR A 41 -1.54 -1.14 13.78
CA TYR A 41 -2.56 -2.18 13.98
C TYR A 41 -3.19 -2.10 15.38
N VAL A 42 -2.40 -2.00 16.44
CA VAL A 42 -2.90 -1.90 17.82
C VAL A 42 -3.67 -0.59 18.07
N LYS A 43 -3.39 0.47 17.31
CA LYS A 43 -4.07 1.77 17.45
C LYS A 43 -5.37 1.88 16.65
N ARG A 44 -5.76 0.84 15.90
CA ARG A 44 -7.05 0.81 15.21
C ARG A 44 -8.23 0.96 16.21
N PRO A 45 -9.40 1.44 15.78
CA PRO A 45 -10.59 1.47 16.63
C PRO A 45 -10.87 0.10 17.27
N GLY A 46 -11.01 0.06 18.60
CA GLY A 46 -11.19 -1.18 19.37
C GLY A 46 -9.93 -2.05 19.54
N GLY A 47 -8.81 -1.69 18.92
CA GLY A 47 -7.58 -2.50 18.95
C GLY A 47 -6.76 -2.37 20.23
N PHE A 48 -6.78 -1.22 20.90
CA PHE A 48 -5.84 -0.90 21.99
C PHE A 48 -6.01 -1.78 23.23
N PHE A 49 -7.26 -2.10 23.59
CA PHE A 49 -7.57 -2.93 24.74
C PHE A 49 -7.75 -4.42 24.38
N HIS A 50 -7.58 -4.78 23.11
CA HIS A 50 -7.72 -6.16 22.62
C HIS A 50 -9.06 -6.82 23.04
N THR A 51 -10.13 -6.02 23.14
CA THR A 51 -11.41 -6.43 23.77
C THR A 51 -12.19 -7.43 22.94
N ALA A 52 -11.98 -7.47 21.62
CA ALA A 52 -12.65 -8.38 20.71
C ALA A 52 -11.63 -9.15 19.87
N PRO A 53 -11.88 -10.45 19.61
CA PRO A 53 -11.06 -11.21 18.69
C PRO A 53 -11.10 -10.57 17.30
N SER A 54 -9.96 -10.51 16.61
CA SER A 54 -9.85 -10.00 15.24
C SER A 54 -9.18 -11.02 14.33
N LEU A 55 -9.50 -10.99 13.04
CA LEU A 55 -8.78 -11.75 12.01
C LEU A 55 -7.86 -10.79 11.25
N LEU A 56 -6.56 -11.08 11.23
CA LEU A 56 -5.57 -10.37 10.43
C LEU A 56 -5.16 -11.26 9.26
N ILE A 57 -5.26 -10.73 8.04
CA ILE A 57 -5.02 -11.48 6.81
C ILE A 57 -3.77 -10.93 6.13
N TYR A 58 -2.79 -11.78 5.88
CA TYR A 58 -1.57 -11.46 5.14
C TYR A 58 -1.40 -12.34 3.92
N ASP A 59 -0.59 -11.89 2.97
CA ASP A 59 0.01 -12.77 1.97
C ASP A 59 1.13 -13.62 2.59
N SER A 60 1.71 -14.52 1.78
CA SER A 60 2.78 -15.42 2.21
C SER A 60 4.17 -14.78 2.17
N MET A 61 4.30 -13.45 2.22
CA MET A 61 5.60 -12.77 2.26
C MET A 61 6.39 -13.21 3.51
N ARG A 62 7.69 -13.50 3.36
CA ARG A 62 8.53 -14.05 4.45
C ARG A 62 8.51 -13.18 5.71
N ALA A 63 8.53 -11.85 5.55
CA ALA A 63 8.51 -10.91 6.65
C ALA A 63 7.21 -10.96 7.48
N HIS A 64 6.10 -11.41 6.88
CA HIS A 64 4.78 -11.47 7.52
C HIS A 64 4.57 -12.74 8.35
N ILE A 65 5.31 -13.81 8.04
CA ILE A 65 5.05 -15.15 8.57
C ILE A 65 6.12 -15.66 9.55
N THR A 66 7.01 -14.79 10.02
CA THR A 66 8.01 -15.14 11.02
C THR A 66 7.37 -15.48 12.37
N ASP A 67 8.06 -16.26 13.18
CA ASP A 67 7.55 -16.65 14.51
C ASP A 67 7.41 -15.45 15.44
N ALA A 68 8.29 -14.45 15.31
CA ALA A 68 8.20 -13.20 16.05
C ALA A 68 6.91 -12.45 15.71
N VAL A 69 6.60 -12.28 14.42
CA VAL A 69 5.37 -11.61 13.97
C VAL A 69 4.14 -12.38 14.41
N LYS A 70 4.09 -13.70 14.22
CA LYS A 70 2.98 -14.56 14.68
C LYS A 70 2.73 -14.42 16.19
N LYS A 71 3.80 -14.40 16.99
CA LYS A 71 3.72 -14.22 18.44
C LYS A 71 3.15 -12.84 18.80
N GLN A 72 3.59 -11.78 18.13
CA GLN A 72 3.07 -10.44 18.36
C GLN A 72 1.60 -10.31 17.99
N VAL A 73 1.16 -10.89 16.86
CA VAL A 73 -0.26 -10.87 16.46
C VAL A 73 -1.14 -11.55 17.53
N LYS A 74 -0.72 -12.70 18.04
CA LYS A 74 -1.45 -13.40 19.12
C LYS A 74 -1.59 -12.57 20.40
N GLN A 75 -0.58 -11.77 20.74
CA GLN A 75 -0.64 -10.86 21.90
C GLN A 75 -1.71 -9.77 21.76
N THR A 76 -2.21 -9.53 20.55
CA THR A 76 -3.24 -8.52 20.26
C THR A 76 -4.67 -9.08 20.20
N ASN A 77 -4.90 -10.28 20.75
CA ASN A 77 -6.16 -11.03 20.63
C ASN A 77 -6.60 -11.16 19.16
N SER A 78 -5.65 -11.43 18.28
CA SER A 78 -5.89 -11.57 16.84
C SER A 78 -5.40 -12.91 16.33
N GLU A 79 -6.15 -13.52 15.43
CA GLU A 79 -5.74 -14.70 14.66
C GLU A 79 -5.11 -14.27 13.35
N LEU A 80 -4.06 -14.96 12.91
CA LEU A 80 -3.39 -14.69 11.65
C LEU A 80 -3.82 -15.71 10.59
N ALA A 81 -4.47 -15.23 9.53
CA ALA A 81 -4.70 -16.00 8.31
C ALA A 81 -3.68 -15.62 7.24
N VAL A 82 -3.03 -16.62 6.64
CA VAL A 82 -2.05 -16.44 5.58
C VAL A 82 -2.63 -16.93 4.26
N ILE A 83 -2.67 -16.06 3.27
CA ILE A 83 -3.08 -16.38 1.90
C ILE A 83 -1.96 -17.21 1.25
N PRO A 84 -2.27 -18.39 0.69
CA PRO A 84 -1.28 -19.19 -0.01
C PRO A 84 -0.67 -18.45 -1.21
N GLY A 85 0.60 -18.74 -1.49
CA GLY A 85 1.31 -18.18 -2.64
C GLY A 85 0.55 -18.43 -3.95
N GLY A 86 0.53 -17.42 -4.82
CA GLY A 86 -0.19 -17.45 -6.10
C GLY A 86 -1.69 -17.14 -6.03
N LEU A 87 -2.27 -17.07 -4.82
CA LEU A 87 -3.70 -16.78 -4.64
C LEU A 87 -4.02 -15.33 -4.24
N THR A 88 -3.01 -14.46 -4.13
CA THR A 88 -3.18 -13.03 -3.80
C THR A 88 -4.24 -12.36 -4.67
N LYS A 89 -4.20 -12.54 -6.00
CA LYS A 89 -5.16 -11.95 -6.94
C LYS A 89 -6.62 -12.39 -6.73
N GLU A 90 -6.84 -13.49 -6.01
CA GLU A 90 -8.16 -14.11 -5.81
C GLU A 90 -8.67 -13.95 -4.38
N LEU A 91 -7.76 -13.94 -3.39
CA LEU A 91 -8.10 -13.99 -1.98
C LEU A 91 -7.66 -12.75 -1.19
N GLN A 92 -6.84 -11.86 -1.75
CA GLN A 92 -6.38 -10.66 -1.07
C GLN A 92 -7.27 -9.47 -1.42
N PRO A 93 -8.08 -8.93 -0.48
CA PRO A 93 -8.97 -7.79 -0.77
C PRO A 93 -8.23 -6.59 -1.34
N LEU A 94 -7.00 -6.36 -0.86
CA LEU A 94 -6.19 -5.26 -1.34
C LEU A 94 -5.93 -5.36 -2.85
N ASP A 95 -5.62 -6.54 -3.37
CA ASP A 95 -5.29 -6.73 -4.79
C ASP A 95 -6.51 -6.91 -5.69
N ILE A 96 -7.62 -7.42 -5.17
CA ILE A 96 -8.86 -7.64 -5.94
C ILE A 96 -9.53 -6.33 -6.35
N GLY A 97 -9.50 -5.30 -5.51
CA GLY A 97 -10.29 -4.08 -5.78
C GLY A 97 -9.72 -2.80 -5.21
N PHE A 98 -9.14 -2.84 -4.01
CA PHE A 98 -8.68 -1.63 -3.33
C PHE A 98 -7.49 -0.96 -4.06
N ASN A 99 -6.45 -1.74 -4.37
CA ASN A 99 -5.19 -1.24 -4.94
C ASN A 99 -5.41 -0.54 -6.27
N ARG A 100 -6.36 -1.00 -7.09
CA ARG A 100 -6.70 -0.37 -8.36
C ARG A 100 -7.22 1.06 -8.14
N ALA A 101 -8.25 1.21 -7.31
CA ALA A 101 -8.84 2.52 -7.02
C ALA A 101 -7.81 3.47 -6.40
N PHE A 102 -7.04 2.98 -5.43
CA PHE A 102 -6.00 3.76 -4.76
C PHE A 102 -4.89 4.21 -5.73
N LYS A 103 -4.38 3.30 -6.57
CA LYS A 103 -3.35 3.62 -7.58
C LYS A 103 -3.86 4.62 -8.63
N ALA A 104 -5.13 4.52 -9.05
CA ALA A 104 -5.72 5.47 -9.99
C ALA A 104 -5.74 6.90 -9.43
N ARG A 105 -6.10 7.06 -8.14
CA ARG A 105 -6.09 8.37 -7.46
C ARG A 105 -4.68 8.94 -7.30
N LEU A 106 -3.73 8.11 -6.88
CA LEU A 106 -2.31 8.52 -6.83
C LEU A 106 -1.78 8.97 -8.19
N ARG A 107 -2.15 8.24 -9.24
CA ARG A 107 -1.76 8.56 -10.60
C ARG A 107 -2.34 9.90 -11.05
N ALA A 108 -3.62 10.14 -10.83
CA ALA A 108 -4.27 11.41 -11.16
C ALA A 108 -3.58 12.60 -10.46
N ALA A 109 -3.27 12.46 -9.16
CA ALA A 109 -2.56 13.50 -8.41
C ALA A 109 -1.15 13.76 -8.97
N TRP A 110 -0.43 12.71 -9.36
CA TRP A 110 0.87 12.84 -10.00
C TRP A 110 0.77 13.50 -11.39
N GLU A 111 -0.18 13.10 -12.24
CA GLU A 111 -0.41 13.68 -13.57
C GLU A 111 -0.78 15.16 -13.49
N GLN A 112 -1.64 15.52 -12.53
CA GLN A 112 -1.99 16.92 -12.26
C GLN A 112 -0.75 17.72 -11.85
N TRP A 113 0.04 17.21 -10.91
CA TRP A 113 1.28 17.88 -10.49
C TRP A 113 2.29 18.02 -11.64
N MET A 114 2.34 17.03 -12.54
CA MET A 114 3.19 17.05 -13.73
C MET A 114 2.70 18.03 -14.80
N THR A 115 1.44 18.46 -14.79
CA THR A 115 0.87 19.33 -15.84
C THR A 115 0.65 20.77 -15.38
N GLU A 116 0.34 20.99 -14.09
CA GLU A 116 -0.04 22.29 -13.55
C GLU A 116 1.11 23.05 -12.85
N GLY A 117 2.24 22.40 -12.56
CA GLY A 117 3.32 23.01 -11.77
C GLY A 117 4.24 23.93 -12.57
N GLU A 118 4.69 25.04 -11.95
CA GLU A 118 5.93 25.69 -12.37
C GLU A 118 7.09 24.71 -12.17
N HIS A 119 7.50 24.04 -13.25
CA HIS A 119 8.56 23.05 -13.19
C HIS A 119 9.88 23.75 -12.88
N THR A 120 10.24 23.75 -11.61
CA THR A 120 11.58 24.14 -11.20
C THR A 120 12.56 23.09 -11.73
N PHE A 121 13.59 23.55 -12.41
CA PHE A 121 14.65 22.69 -12.91
C PHE A 121 15.80 22.61 -11.90
N THR A 122 16.54 21.51 -11.90
CA THR A 122 17.84 21.42 -11.25
C THR A 122 18.83 22.33 -11.98
N LYS A 123 19.99 22.60 -11.37
CA LYS A 123 21.10 23.31 -12.05
C LYS A 123 21.55 22.62 -13.35
N THR A 124 21.25 21.33 -13.49
CA THR A 124 21.53 20.50 -14.67
C THR A 124 20.36 20.41 -15.66
N GLY A 125 19.30 21.22 -15.49
CA GLY A 125 18.16 21.27 -16.42
C GLY A 125 17.18 20.10 -16.30
N ARG A 126 17.25 19.28 -15.25
CA ARG A 126 16.27 18.20 -15.00
C ARG A 126 15.08 18.74 -14.22
N GLN A 127 13.87 18.34 -14.56
CA GLN A 127 12.70 18.67 -13.75
C GLN A 127 12.89 18.14 -12.32
N ARG A 128 12.66 18.99 -11.31
CA ARG A 128 12.74 18.56 -9.91
C ARG A 128 11.65 17.52 -9.64
N ARG A 129 11.97 16.55 -8.79
CA ARG A 129 11.02 15.53 -8.32
C ARG A 129 10.07 16.14 -7.29
N ALA A 130 8.87 15.59 -7.17
CA ALA A 130 7.99 15.88 -6.04
C ALA A 130 8.73 15.58 -4.72
N THR A 131 8.47 16.38 -3.69
CA THR A 131 9.05 16.17 -2.36
C THR A 131 8.42 14.93 -1.71
N TYR A 132 9.07 14.38 -0.68
CA TYR A 132 8.50 13.24 0.04
C TYR A 132 7.21 13.63 0.77
N ALA A 133 7.15 14.85 1.30
CA ALA A 133 5.95 15.41 1.89
C ALA A 133 4.79 15.51 0.89
N THR A 134 5.06 15.97 -0.35
CA THR A 134 4.04 16.02 -1.41
C THR A 134 3.53 14.63 -1.77
N ILE A 135 4.42 13.64 -1.93
CA ILE A 135 4.02 12.24 -2.20
C ILE A 135 3.17 11.69 -1.04
N CYS A 136 3.56 11.95 0.21
CA CYS A 136 2.78 11.57 1.37
C CYS A 136 1.41 12.23 1.41
N GLN A 137 1.29 13.49 0.97
CA GLN A 137 0.00 14.17 0.88
C GLN A 137 -0.91 13.45 -0.12
N TRP A 138 -0.41 13.13 -1.32
CA TRP A 138 -1.18 12.36 -2.30
C TRP A 138 -1.63 11.00 -1.77
N ILE A 139 -0.79 10.32 -0.97
CA ILE A 139 -1.15 9.05 -0.33
C ILE A 139 -2.27 9.23 0.69
N VAL A 140 -2.21 10.27 1.51
CA VAL A 140 -3.26 10.58 2.49
C VAL A 140 -4.58 10.91 1.79
N ASP A 141 -4.53 11.76 0.76
CA ASP A 141 -5.70 12.18 0.00
C ASP A 141 -6.31 10.99 -0.75
N ALA A 142 -5.48 10.20 -1.45
CA ALA A 142 -5.94 9.01 -2.16
C ALA A 142 -6.56 7.97 -1.23
N TRP A 143 -6.04 7.81 0.00
CA TRP A 143 -6.61 6.92 1.00
C TRP A 143 -7.97 7.44 1.51
N ALA A 144 -8.06 8.73 1.81
CA ALA A 144 -9.29 9.36 2.30
C ALA A 144 -10.44 9.31 1.28
N ASP A 145 -10.11 9.29 0.00
CA ASP A 145 -11.09 9.25 -1.10
C ASP A 145 -11.58 7.82 -1.41
N ILE A 146 -11.03 6.78 -0.79
CA ILE A 146 -11.54 5.41 -0.95
C ILE A 146 -12.84 5.25 -0.16
N SER A 147 -13.91 4.93 -0.88
CA SER A 147 -15.21 4.68 -0.27
C SER A 147 -15.23 3.41 0.58
N VAL A 148 -16.05 3.41 1.64
CA VAL A 148 -16.32 2.21 2.45
C VAL A 148 -16.90 1.08 1.57
N SER A 149 -17.74 1.41 0.58
CA SER A 149 -18.31 0.43 -0.36
C SER A 149 -17.22 -0.28 -1.18
N THR A 150 -16.14 0.41 -1.55
CA THR A 150 -15.00 -0.21 -2.24
C THR A 150 -14.30 -1.24 -1.36
N VAL A 151 -14.10 -0.92 -0.08
CA VAL A 151 -13.52 -1.85 0.90
C VAL A 151 -14.44 -3.06 1.10
N VAL A 152 -15.73 -2.84 1.35
CA VAL A 152 -16.71 -3.93 1.55
C VAL A 152 -16.75 -4.85 0.32
N ARG A 153 -16.89 -4.31 -0.89
CA ARG A 153 -16.90 -5.10 -2.13
C ARG A 153 -15.63 -5.92 -2.31
N ALA A 154 -14.46 -5.36 -1.97
CA ALA A 154 -13.20 -6.09 -2.08
C ALA A 154 -13.14 -7.30 -1.12
N PHE A 155 -13.59 -7.13 0.13
CA PHE A 155 -13.68 -8.22 1.10
C PHE A 155 -14.75 -9.26 0.72
N THR A 156 -15.88 -8.83 0.14
CA THR A 156 -16.92 -9.73 -0.37
C THR A 156 -16.39 -10.58 -1.53
N LYS A 157 -15.74 -9.95 -2.52
CA LYS A 157 -15.16 -10.65 -3.68
C LYS A 157 -14.06 -11.64 -3.29
N ALA A 158 -13.30 -11.33 -2.23
CA ALA A 158 -12.32 -12.23 -1.63
C ALA A 158 -12.95 -13.42 -0.87
N GLY A 159 -14.28 -13.44 -0.71
CA GLY A 159 -14.99 -14.47 0.05
C GLY A 159 -14.79 -14.39 1.58
N ILE A 160 -14.29 -13.26 2.09
CA ILE A 160 -14.00 -13.07 3.53
C ILE A 160 -15.25 -12.65 4.30
N ILE A 161 -16.10 -11.82 3.68
CA ILE A 161 -17.39 -11.41 4.24
C ILE A 161 -18.52 -11.80 3.29
N THR A 162 -19.68 -12.12 3.84
CA THR A 162 -20.89 -12.40 3.06
C THR A 162 -21.72 -11.12 2.94
N GLU A 163 -22.28 -10.84 1.77
CA GLU A 163 -23.28 -9.76 1.67
C GLU A 163 -24.47 -10.10 2.56
N LEU A 164 -24.81 -9.19 3.48
CA LEU A 164 -26.07 -9.29 4.21
C LEU A 164 -27.22 -9.18 3.19
N PRO A 165 -28.21 -10.08 3.21
CA PRO A 165 -29.34 -10.00 2.29
C PRO A 165 -30.17 -8.76 2.61
N GLY A 166 -29.91 -7.66 1.90
CA GLY A 166 -30.73 -6.45 1.95
C GLY A 166 -29.95 -5.15 1.95
N ASN A 167 -29.45 -4.73 0.78
CA ASN A 167 -29.61 -3.37 0.26
C ASN A 167 -29.07 -3.27 -1.19
N SER A 168 -29.55 -4.15 -2.09
CA SER A 168 -29.17 -4.11 -3.51
C SER A 168 -29.90 -2.97 -4.23
N SER A 169 -29.49 -1.73 -3.98
CA SER A 169 -29.90 -0.59 -4.79
C SER A 169 -28.82 0.48 -4.85
N ASP A 170 -27.61 0.11 -5.28
CA ASP A 170 -26.65 1.08 -5.79
C ASP A 170 -26.07 0.54 -7.10
N THR A 171 -26.74 0.87 -8.20
CA THR A 171 -26.15 0.83 -9.54
C THR A 171 -25.15 1.99 -9.65
N ASP A 172 -23.94 1.81 -9.12
CA ASP A 172 -22.83 2.70 -9.43
C ASP A 172 -21.97 2.07 -10.53
N SER A 173 -22.17 2.62 -11.72
CA SER A 173 -21.44 2.36 -12.94
C SER A 173 -20.02 2.91 -12.85
N ASP A 174 -19.12 2.21 -12.15
CA ASP A 174 -17.68 2.41 -12.33
C ASP A 174 -17.25 1.75 -13.64
N ASN A 175 -17.60 2.42 -14.75
CA ASN A 175 -17.15 2.09 -16.09
C ASN A 175 -15.68 2.52 -16.25
N ASP A 176 -14.78 1.77 -15.63
CA ASP A 176 -13.33 1.92 -15.77
C ASP A 176 -12.74 0.90 -16.78
N GLU A 177 -13.48 0.56 -17.84
CA GLU A 177 -12.96 -0.22 -18.98
C GLU A 177 -12.23 0.68 -20.01
N ARG A 178 -11.30 1.53 -19.56
CA ARG A 178 -10.33 2.13 -20.51
C ARG A 178 -9.12 1.23 -20.58
N GLU A 179 -8.89 0.65 -21.76
CA GLU A 179 -7.65 -0.08 -22.04
C GLU A 179 -6.42 0.84 -21.83
N PRO A 180 -5.40 0.37 -21.09
CA PRO A 180 -4.21 1.15 -20.80
C PRO A 180 -3.33 1.31 -22.05
N GLY A 181 -3.05 2.56 -22.46
CA GLY A 181 -2.12 2.85 -23.56
C GLY A 181 -0.67 2.43 -23.27
N MET A 182 0.19 2.30 -24.29
CA MET A 182 1.54 1.71 -24.13
C MET A 182 2.45 2.32 -23.05
N LEU A 183 2.31 3.63 -22.75
CA LEU A 183 3.04 4.29 -21.66
C LEU A 183 2.61 3.79 -20.27
N ASP A 184 1.34 3.38 -20.16
CA ASP A 184 0.73 2.87 -18.94
C ASP A 184 1.20 1.45 -18.62
N ALA A 185 1.45 0.62 -19.63
CA ALA A 185 2.05 -0.70 -19.44
C ALA A 185 3.50 -0.66 -18.91
N VAL A 186 4.28 0.35 -19.34
CA VAL A 186 5.68 0.53 -18.88
C VAL A 186 5.72 1.00 -17.43
N LEU A 187 4.80 1.90 -17.03
CA LEU A 187 4.70 2.38 -15.65
C LEU A 187 4.03 1.37 -14.72
N ALA A 188 3.03 0.62 -15.18
CA ALA A 188 2.44 -0.50 -14.44
C ALA A 188 3.49 -1.60 -14.19
N LYS A 189 4.38 -1.86 -15.15
CA LYS A 189 5.55 -2.71 -14.94
C LYS A 189 6.48 -2.17 -13.86
N LEU A 190 6.72 -0.86 -13.79
CA LEU A 190 7.55 -0.26 -12.74
C LEU A 190 6.93 -0.40 -11.33
N PHE A 191 5.60 -0.38 -11.22
CA PHE A 191 4.90 -0.62 -9.96
C PHE A 191 4.71 -2.10 -9.61
N ASN A 192 4.75 -2.98 -10.61
CA ASN A 192 4.63 -4.44 -10.44
C ASN A 192 6.00 -5.13 -10.37
N SER A 193 7.10 -4.47 -10.74
CA SER A 193 8.46 -5.03 -10.66
C SER A 193 9.04 -5.07 -9.25
N ASP A 194 8.32 -4.53 -8.25
CA ASP A 194 8.67 -4.69 -6.83
C ASP A 194 8.21 -6.05 -6.26
N THR A 195 7.74 -6.99 -7.11
CA THR A 195 7.58 -8.40 -6.70
C THR A 195 8.96 -9.06 -6.57
N GLU A 196 9.18 -9.70 -5.42
CA GLU A 196 10.47 -10.10 -4.82
C GLU A 196 11.29 -11.19 -5.56
N GLU A 197 11.29 -11.26 -6.89
CA GLU A 197 11.98 -12.34 -7.62
C GLU A 197 13.17 -11.93 -8.49
N GLU A 198 13.62 -10.67 -8.47
CA GLU A 198 14.89 -10.32 -9.12
C GLU A 198 16.01 -10.09 -8.08
N GLU A 199 16.90 -11.08 -7.98
CA GLU A 199 18.19 -10.95 -7.32
C GLU A 199 19.01 -9.87 -8.05
N PHE A 200 19.11 -8.69 -7.41
CA PHE A 200 19.88 -7.56 -7.90
C PHE A 200 21.37 -7.92 -7.95
N ASP A 201 21.84 -8.30 -9.13
CA ASP A 201 23.27 -8.50 -9.38
C ASP A 201 23.94 -7.13 -9.44
N GLY A 202 24.91 -6.92 -8.54
CA GLY A 202 25.49 -5.61 -8.26
C GLY A 202 26.14 -4.95 -9.48
N PHE A 203 26.30 -3.63 -9.42
CA PHE A 203 27.18 -2.93 -10.37
C PHE A 203 28.61 -3.44 -10.15
N VAL A 204 29.15 -4.12 -11.16
CA VAL A 204 30.56 -4.46 -11.22
C VAL A 204 31.32 -3.14 -11.40
N ASP A 205 32.05 -2.73 -10.37
CA ASP A 205 32.95 -1.59 -10.46
C ASP A 205 34.08 -1.96 -11.44
N GLY A 206 34.12 -1.29 -12.59
CA GLY A 206 35.24 -1.35 -13.53
C GLY A 206 36.34 -0.41 -13.06
N GLU A 207 37.56 -0.95 -12.99
CA GLU A 207 38.83 -0.24 -12.70
C GLU A 207 39.12 0.91 -13.69
#